data_AF-A0A537GC35-F1
#
_entry.id   AF-A0A537GC35-F1
#
_cell.length_a   1.000
_cell.length_b   1.000
_cell.length_c   1.000
_cell.angle_alpha   90.00
_cell.angle_beta   90.00
_cell.angle_gamma   90.00
#
_symmetry.space_group_name_H-M   'P 1'
#
loop_
_entity.id
_entity.type
_entity.pdbx_description
1 polymer ?
#
loop_
_entity_poly.entity_id
_entity_poly.type
_entity_poly.pdbx_seq_one_letter_code
_entity_poly.pdbx_strand_id
1 'polypeptide(L)'
;MSKGLSYRDAGVDIEAGDALVEAIKPFARRTLRPEVLAGIGGFGALCQIPKKYRHPVLVSGTDGVGTKLKLAFERQRHDTVGIDLVAMSVNDILACGAEPLFFLDYYVCEKLDVRVATQVVKGIAAGCELAGCALIGGETAEHPNAFPKDEYDLAGFALGVVEKERIVDGRSIRPGDVILGLASSGPHSNGYSLIRKILERAAPPQGFDLLEPTRIYVKPVLKLLESVPVKGLAHITGGGLIENVPRVLPEKTRAV
;
A
#
# COMPACT_ATOMS: atom_id res chain seq x y z
N MET A 1 27.56 34.96 23.76
CA MET A 1 27.05 33.59 23.98
C MET A 1 26.37 33.15 22.69
N SER A 2 26.79 32.04 22.07
CA SER A 2 26.09 31.52 20.90
C SER A 2 24.71 31.04 21.34
N LYS A 3 23.66 31.52 20.65
CA LYS A 3 22.29 31.02 20.84
C LYS A 3 22.32 29.50 20.62
N GLY A 4 21.80 28.72 21.57
CA GLY A 4 21.68 27.27 21.42
C GLY A 4 20.74 26.95 20.25
N LEU A 5 21.07 25.90 19.50
CA LEU A 5 20.23 25.39 18.42
C LEU A 5 19.14 24.48 19.01
N SER A 6 17.90 24.69 18.60
CA SER A 6 16.77 23.79 18.88
C SER A 6 16.48 22.86 17.70
N TYR A 7 15.70 21.82 17.93
CA TYR A 7 15.22 20.92 16.88
C TYR A 7 14.38 21.67 15.82
N ARG A 8 13.67 22.70 16.27
CA ARG A 8 12.94 23.64 15.41
C ARG A 8 13.88 24.49 14.55
N ASP A 9 15.03 24.92 15.09
CA ASP A 9 16.06 25.64 14.31
C ASP A 9 16.71 24.73 13.26
N ALA A 10 16.68 23.41 13.46
CA ALA A 10 17.10 22.41 12.48
C ALA A 10 16.00 22.06 11.45
N GLY A 11 14.81 22.65 11.57
CA GLY A 11 13.70 22.50 10.64
C GLY A 11 12.69 21.40 11.00
N VAL A 12 12.71 20.87 12.23
CA VAL A 12 11.77 19.83 12.67
C VAL A 12 10.73 20.40 13.64
N ASP A 13 9.45 20.18 13.33
CA ASP A 13 8.31 20.73 14.05
C ASP A 13 7.53 19.63 14.81
N ILE A 14 7.87 19.50 16.10
CA ILE A 14 7.23 18.52 17.00
C ILE A 14 5.73 18.84 17.20
N GLU A 15 5.35 20.13 17.23
CA GLU A 15 3.95 20.54 17.39
C GLU A 15 3.11 20.12 16.18
N ALA A 16 3.69 20.22 14.97
CA ALA A 16 3.05 19.75 13.74
C ALA A 16 2.87 18.22 13.74
N GLY A 17 3.85 17.48 14.24
CA GLY A 17 3.76 16.02 14.42
C GLY A 17 2.61 15.62 15.37
N ASP A 18 2.53 16.25 16.54
CA ASP A 18 1.45 15.99 17.51
C ASP A 18 0.06 16.35 16.93
N ALA A 19 -0.02 17.48 16.22
CA ALA A 19 -1.26 17.90 15.56
C ALA A 19 -1.70 16.91 14.48
N LEU A 20 -0.77 16.37 13.69
CA LEU A 20 -1.05 15.32 12.73
C LEU A 20 -1.60 14.07 13.42
N VAL A 21 -0.94 13.61 14.49
CA VAL A 21 -1.37 12.43 15.25
C VAL A 21 -2.82 12.58 15.74
N GLU A 22 -3.19 13.73 16.32
CA GLU A 22 -4.59 13.97 16.72
C GLU A 22 -5.55 13.97 15.52
N ALA A 23 -5.15 14.56 14.40
CA ALA A 23 -5.97 14.63 13.19
C ALA A 23 -6.25 13.25 12.57
N ILE A 24 -5.29 12.32 12.65
CA ILE A 24 -5.39 11.00 11.99
C ILE A 24 -6.01 9.91 12.87
N LYS A 25 -6.00 10.08 14.21
CA LYS A 25 -6.58 9.12 15.17
C LYS A 25 -7.98 8.62 14.78
N PRO A 26 -8.94 9.47 14.35
CA PRO A 26 -10.27 9.01 13.96
C PRO A 26 -10.25 8.08 12.75
N PHE A 27 -9.35 8.30 11.79
CA PHE A 27 -9.24 7.46 10.59
C PHE A 27 -8.64 6.10 10.93
N ALA A 28 -7.53 6.07 11.68
CA ALA A 28 -6.93 4.83 12.13
C ALA A 28 -7.91 4.00 12.98
N ARG A 29 -8.67 4.63 13.89
CA ARG A 29 -9.67 3.94 14.73
C ARG A 29 -10.73 3.18 13.93
N ARG A 30 -11.13 3.68 12.76
CA ARG A 30 -12.11 3.02 11.89
C ARG A 30 -11.60 1.74 11.24
N THR A 31 -10.27 1.61 11.11
CA THR A 31 -9.63 0.42 10.54
C THR A 31 -9.44 -0.71 11.56
N LEU A 32 -9.69 -0.44 12.86
CA LEU A 32 -9.34 -1.36 13.92
C LEU A 32 -10.05 -2.69 13.77
N ARG A 33 -9.27 -3.75 13.96
CA ARG A 33 -9.75 -5.12 14.02
C ARG A 33 -9.78 -5.62 15.47
N PRO A 34 -10.58 -6.66 15.79
CA PRO A 34 -10.60 -7.27 17.12
C PRO A 34 -9.25 -7.82 17.57
N GLU A 35 -8.34 -8.10 16.63
CA GLU A 35 -7.00 -8.58 16.93
C GLU A 35 -6.02 -7.49 17.39
N VAL A 36 -6.36 -6.21 17.26
CA VAL A 36 -5.49 -5.12 17.72
C VAL A 36 -5.63 -4.94 19.23
N LEU A 37 -4.53 -5.14 19.96
CA LEU A 37 -4.45 -5.02 21.42
C LEU A 37 -3.95 -3.65 21.88
N ALA A 38 -3.06 -3.05 21.08
CA ALA A 38 -2.55 -1.69 21.28
C ALA A 38 -2.27 -1.06 19.91
N GLY A 39 -2.68 0.19 19.71
CA GLY A 39 -2.53 0.91 18.44
C GLY A 39 -1.64 2.15 18.57
N ILE A 40 -1.97 3.18 17.79
CA ILE A 40 -1.22 4.42 17.65
C ILE A 40 -1.03 5.14 19.00
N GLY A 41 0.20 5.62 19.24
CA GLY A 41 0.58 6.47 20.38
C GLY A 41 1.47 5.77 21.43
N GLY A 42 1.66 4.45 21.33
CA GLY A 42 2.63 3.71 22.15
C GLY A 42 3.95 3.45 21.40
N PHE A 43 4.93 2.85 22.09
CA PHE A 43 6.22 2.44 21.51
C PHE A 43 6.11 1.38 20.40
N GLY A 44 4.99 0.68 20.34
CA GLY A 44 4.73 -0.33 19.34
C GLY A 44 3.27 -0.73 19.36
N ALA A 45 2.76 -1.08 18.18
CA ALA A 45 1.43 -1.63 18.05
C ALA A 45 1.46 -3.15 18.28
N LEU A 46 0.42 -3.67 18.91
CA LEU A 46 0.29 -5.07 19.27
C LEU A 46 -0.92 -5.66 18.55
N CYS A 47 -0.69 -6.73 17.79
CA CYS A 47 -1.75 -7.44 17.08
C CYS A 47 -1.57 -8.95 17.27
N GLN A 48 -2.62 -9.62 17.74
CA GLN A 48 -2.61 -11.09 17.90
C GLN A 48 -2.96 -11.80 16.59
N ILE A 49 -2.49 -13.03 16.42
CA ILE A 49 -2.86 -13.85 15.26
C ILE A 49 -4.32 -14.32 15.43
N PRO A 50 -5.18 -14.22 14.40
CA PRO A 50 -6.55 -14.72 14.46
C PRO A 50 -6.61 -16.22 14.80
N LYS A 51 -7.47 -16.61 15.73
CA LYS A 51 -7.58 -18.01 16.22
C LYS A 51 -8.03 -19.04 15.17
N LYS A 52 -8.46 -18.59 13.99
CA LYS A 52 -8.91 -19.46 12.90
C LYS A 52 -7.78 -20.22 12.21
N TYR A 53 -6.54 -19.75 12.34
CA TYR A 53 -5.35 -20.39 11.76
C TYR A 53 -4.77 -21.41 12.74
N ARG A 54 -4.53 -22.64 12.27
CA ARG A 54 -3.91 -23.70 13.07
C ARG A 54 -2.38 -23.66 12.98
N HIS A 55 -1.86 -23.44 11.78
CA HIS A 55 -0.43 -23.31 11.49
C HIS A 55 -0.19 -21.96 10.78
N PRO A 56 -0.36 -20.84 11.49
CA PRO A 56 -0.24 -19.52 10.88
C PRO A 56 1.15 -19.29 10.32
N VAL A 57 1.22 -18.84 9.07
CA VAL A 57 2.42 -18.31 8.42
C VAL A 57 2.23 -16.83 8.20
N LEU A 58 3.21 -16.03 8.64
CA LEU A 58 3.22 -14.59 8.45
C LEU A 58 3.79 -14.27 7.07
N VAL A 59 3.10 -13.42 6.34
CA VAL A 59 3.54 -12.90 5.04
C VAL A 59 3.67 -11.39 5.17
N SER A 60 4.83 -10.86 4.81
CA SER A 60 5.07 -9.41 4.83
C SER A 60 5.30 -8.89 3.43
N GLY A 61 4.90 -7.65 3.20
CA GLY A 61 5.14 -6.91 1.96
C GLY A 61 5.44 -5.46 2.30
N THR A 62 6.38 -4.87 1.56
CA THR A 62 6.69 -3.45 1.66
C THR A 62 6.70 -2.85 0.27
N ASP A 63 6.07 -1.69 0.09
CA ASP A 63 6.03 -1.02 -1.21
C ASP A 63 5.84 0.50 -1.06
N GLY A 64 6.06 1.23 -2.14
CA GLY A 64 5.77 2.65 -2.25
C GLY A 64 4.74 2.96 -3.34
N VAL A 65 4.34 4.22 -3.45
CA VAL A 65 3.46 4.68 -4.54
C VAL A 65 4.23 4.89 -5.84
N GLY A 66 5.50 5.28 -5.74
CA GLY A 66 6.35 5.58 -6.89
C GLY A 66 5.98 6.88 -7.60
N THR A 67 6.32 6.97 -8.89
CA THR A 67 6.27 8.26 -9.62
C THR A 67 4.86 8.79 -9.93
N LYS A 68 3.81 8.06 -9.53
CA LYS A 68 2.43 8.58 -9.49
C LYS A 68 2.29 9.80 -8.56
N LEU A 69 3.10 9.86 -7.49
CA LEU A 69 3.14 10.98 -6.56
C LEU A 69 3.42 12.32 -7.25
N LYS A 70 4.27 12.34 -8.30
CA LYS A 70 4.54 13.57 -9.05
C LYS A 70 3.28 14.15 -9.69
N LEU A 71 2.41 13.29 -10.24
CA LEU A 71 1.13 13.73 -10.80
C LEU A 71 0.15 14.18 -9.71
N ALA A 72 0.20 13.55 -8.53
CA ALA A 72 -0.58 13.97 -7.37
C ALA A 72 -0.17 15.37 -6.89
N PHE A 73 1.12 15.69 -6.86
CA PHE A 73 1.63 17.02 -6.53
C PHE A 73 1.20 18.07 -7.57
N GLU A 74 1.41 17.78 -8.86
CA GLU A 74 1.01 18.65 -9.97
C GLU A 74 -0.48 19.01 -9.94
N ARG A 75 -1.33 18.08 -9.46
CA ARG A 75 -2.79 18.24 -9.39
C ARG A 75 -3.33 18.60 -8.00
N GLN A 76 -2.47 18.70 -6.99
CA GLN A 76 -2.85 18.94 -5.59
C GLN A 76 -3.94 17.96 -5.09
N ARG A 77 -3.82 16.68 -5.46
CA ARG A 77 -4.76 15.61 -5.11
C ARG A 77 -4.04 14.50 -4.35
N HIS A 78 -4.18 14.48 -3.02
CA HIS A 78 -3.42 13.59 -2.13
C HIS A 78 -4.29 12.57 -1.37
N ASP A 79 -5.61 12.69 -1.50
CA ASP A 79 -6.58 11.89 -0.73
C ASP A 79 -6.72 10.44 -1.22
N THR A 80 -6.22 10.12 -2.42
CA THR A 80 -6.28 8.76 -2.99
C THR A 80 -4.93 8.04 -3.03
N VAL A 81 -3.80 8.73 -2.93
CA VAL A 81 -2.46 8.07 -3.03
C VAL A 81 -2.17 7.14 -1.86
N GLY A 82 -2.82 7.36 -0.70
CA GLY A 82 -2.76 6.42 0.40
C GLY A 82 -3.44 5.07 0.10
N ILE A 83 -4.47 5.06 -0.76
CA ILE A 83 -5.10 3.82 -1.24
C ILE A 83 -4.14 3.08 -2.16
N ASP A 84 -3.43 3.80 -3.05
CA ASP A 84 -2.38 3.21 -3.89
C ASP A 84 -1.30 2.55 -3.04
N LEU A 85 -0.82 3.23 -2.01
CA LEU A 85 0.19 2.71 -1.09
C LEU A 85 -0.24 1.38 -0.47
N VAL A 86 -1.45 1.33 0.10
CA VAL A 86 -1.97 0.11 0.73
C VAL A 86 -2.15 -0.99 -0.32
N ALA A 87 -2.74 -0.66 -1.47
CA ALA A 87 -3.05 -1.62 -2.51
C ALA A 87 -1.82 -2.34 -3.04
N MET A 88 -0.71 -1.61 -3.22
CA MET A 88 0.55 -2.19 -3.67
C MET A 88 1.04 -3.29 -2.72
N SER A 89 1.14 -3.02 -1.42
CA SER A 89 1.63 -4.01 -0.46
C SER A 89 0.63 -5.14 -0.16
N VAL A 90 -0.67 -4.83 -0.05
CA VAL A 90 -1.67 -5.86 0.32
C VAL A 90 -2.00 -6.82 -0.83
N ASN A 91 -1.97 -6.35 -2.08
CA ASN A 91 -2.18 -7.22 -3.23
C ASN A 91 -0.99 -8.17 -3.46
N ASP A 92 0.22 -7.77 -3.07
CA ASP A 92 1.42 -8.63 -3.13
C ASP A 92 1.33 -9.79 -2.14
N ILE A 93 1.04 -9.51 -0.86
CA ILE A 93 0.90 -10.60 0.13
C ILE A 93 -0.31 -11.50 -0.16
N LEU A 94 -1.36 -10.92 -0.78
CA LEU A 94 -2.52 -11.67 -1.25
C LEU A 94 -2.15 -12.69 -2.34
N ALA A 95 -1.09 -12.45 -3.13
CA ALA A 95 -0.63 -13.39 -4.14
C ALA A 95 -0.18 -14.74 -3.55
N CYS A 96 0.20 -14.75 -2.27
CA CYS A 96 0.49 -15.96 -1.49
C CYS A 96 -0.75 -16.58 -0.83
N GLY A 97 -1.93 -15.98 -1.02
CA GLY A 97 -3.18 -16.34 -0.35
C GLY A 97 -3.34 -15.77 1.07
N ALA A 98 -2.51 -14.79 1.46
CA ALA A 98 -2.57 -14.22 2.81
C ALA A 98 -3.73 -13.24 2.99
N GLU A 99 -4.35 -13.29 4.17
CA GLU A 99 -5.26 -12.25 4.65
C GLU A 99 -4.46 -11.12 5.30
N PRO A 100 -4.54 -9.88 4.82
CA PRO A 100 -3.93 -8.72 5.47
C PRO A 100 -4.48 -8.53 6.89
N LEU A 101 -3.59 -8.43 7.87
CA LEU A 101 -3.91 -8.25 9.29
C LEU A 101 -3.74 -6.79 9.69
N PHE A 102 -2.57 -6.21 9.42
CA PHE A 102 -2.29 -4.81 9.72
C PHE A 102 -1.39 -4.14 8.70
N PHE A 103 -1.36 -2.82 8.76
CA PHE A 103 -0.57 -1.93 7.95
C PHE A 103 0.20 -0.92 8.82
N LEU A 104 1.39 -0.56 8.38
CA LEU A 104 2.24 0.51 8.90
C LEU A 104 2.64 1.42 7.75
N ASP A 105 2.74 2.72 7.98
CA ASP A 105 3.23 3.68 6.98
C ASP A 105 4.44 4.49 7.46
N TYR A 106 5.23 4.95 6.50
CA TYR A 106 6.32 5.88 6.71
C TYR A 106 6.15 7.04 5.72
N TYR A 107 5.91 8.22 6.26
CA TYR A 107 5.76 9.48 5.53
C TYR A 107 7.03 10.30 5.70
N VAL A 108 7.67 10.71 4.60
CA VAL A 108 8.84 11.60 4.65
C VAL A 108 8.64 12.80 3.75
N CYS A 109 9.03 13.97 4.22
CA CYS A 109 8.91 15.23 3.47
C CYS A 109 10.04 16.20 3.84
N GLU A 110 10.17 17.31 3.10
CA GLU A 110 11.08 18.39 3.49
C GLU A 110 10.59 19.12 4.74
N LYS A 111 9.30 19.47 4.73
CA LYS A 111 8.58 20.12 5.81
C LYS A 111 7.14 19.62 5.85
N LEU A 112 6.62 19.38 7.05
CA LEU A 112 5.31 18.80 7.25
C LEU A 112 4.18 19.82 6.99
N ASP A 113 3.40 19.59 5.93
CA ASP A 113 2.06 20.15 5.78
C ASP A 113 1.04 19.17 6.39
N VAL A 114 0.56 19.49 7.60
CA VAL A 114 -0.41 18.67 8.36
C VAL A 114 -1.68 18.40 7.55
N ARG A 115 -2.16 19.35 6.74
CA ARG A 115 -3.37 19.18 5.93
C ARG A 115 -3.13 18.15 4.82
N VAL A 116 -2.00 18.22 4.14
CA VAL A 116 -1.63 17.25 3.08
C VAL A 116 -1.40 15.87 3.68
N ALA A 117 -0.62 15.77 4.75
CA ALA A 117 -0.37 14.50 5.43
C ALA A 117 -1.68 13.86 5.93
N THR A 118 -2.60 14.66 6.47
CA THR A 118 -3.94 14.16 6.89
C THR A 118 -4.73 13.58 5.71
N GLN A 119 -4.68 14.19 4.52
CA GLN A 119 -5.33 13.64 3.32
C GLN A 119 -4.73 12.29 2.93
N VAL A 120 -3.40 12.18 2.96
CA VAL A 120 -2.69 10.94 2.64
C VAL A 120 -3.08 9.84 3.62
N VAL A 121 -3.00 10.10 4.93
CA VAL A 121 -3.33 9.10 5.96
C VAL A 121 -4.81 8.72 5.93
N LYS A 122 -5.71 9.66 5.60
CA LYS A 122 -7.11 9.35 5.33
C LYS A 122 -7.26 8.35 4.17
N GLY A 123 -6.48 8.51 3.10
CA GLY A 123 -6.41 7.55 1.99
C GLY A 123 -5.85 6.20 2.42
N ILE A 124 -4.81 6.18 3.26
CA ILE A 124 -4.21 4.94 3.81
C ILE A 124 -5.27 4.18 4.63
N ALA A 125 -5.97 4.88 5.53
CA ALA A 125 -7.03 4.29 6.33
C ALA A 125 -8.17 3.74 5.46
N ALA A 126 -8.58 4.47 4.42
CA ALA A 126 -9.58 3.98 3.47
C ALA A 126 -9.11 2.72 2.72
N GLY A 127 -7.84 2.67 2.30
CA GLY A 127 -7.22 1.47 1.72
C GLY A 127 -7.25 0.29 2.70
N CYS A 128 -6.93 0.53 3.97
CA CYS A 128 -6.98 -0.48 5.03
C CYS A 128 -8.41 -1.01 5.23
N GLU A 129 -9.43 -0.15 5.26
CA GLU A 129 -10.85 -0.56 5.34
C GLU A 129 -11.26 -1.43 4.14
N LEU A 130 -10.81 -1.09 2.92
CA LEU A 130 -11.05 -1.87 1.71
C LEU A 130 -10.36 -3.24 1.75
N ALA A 131 -9.12 -3.29 2.24
CA ALA A 131 -8.35 -4.53 2.42
C ALA A 131 -8.85 -5.37 3.60
N GLY A 132 -9.49 -4.76 4.59
CA GLY A 132 -9.86 -5.41 5.85
C GLY A 132 -8.69 -5.57 6.83
N CYS A 133 -7.63 -4.75 6.72
CA CYS A 133 -6.55 -4.70 7.71
C CYS A 133 -6.66 -3.45 8.60
N ALA A 134 -5.94 -3.46 9.73
CA ALA A 134 -5.87 -2.31 10.62
C ALA A 134 -4.63 -1.44 10.34
N LEU A 135 -4.81 -0.12 10.26
CA LEU A 135 -3.71 0.84 10.34
C LEU A 135 -3.33 1.00 11.82
N ILE A 136 -2.24 0.38 12.23
CA ILE A 136 -1.91 0.25 13.65
C ILE A 136 -0.77 1.15 14.11
N GLY A 137 -0.02 1.74 13.19
CA GLY A 137 1.11 2.61 13.46
C GLY A 137 1.67 3.21 12.18
N GLY A 138 2.59 4.16 12.35
CA GLY A 138 3.31 4.78 11.27
C GLY A 138 4.31 5.79 11.82
N GLU A 139 5.08 6.40 10.94
CA GLU A 139 6.09 7.40 11.29
C GLU A 139 6.07 8.57 10.30
N THR A 140 6.35 9.77 10.79
CA THR A 140 6.42 11.00 10.00
C THR A 140 7.77 11.67 10.20
N ALA A 141 8.54 11.78 9.13
CA ALA A 141 9.88 12.35 9.16
C ALA A 141 9.97 13.64 8.32
N GLU A 142 10.52 14.70 8.93
CA GLU A 142 10.94 15.90 8.21
C GLU A 142 12.44 15.81 7.95
N HIS A 143 12.83 15.90 6.67
CA HIS A 143 14.20 15.85 6.18
C HIS A 143 14.55 17.18 5.48
N PRO A 144 14.76 18.28 6.23
CA PRO A 144 15.07 19.59 5.66
C PRO A 144 16.30 19.54 4.75
N ASN A 145 16.20 20.17 3.58
CA ASN A 145 17.25 20.20 2.54
C ASN A 145 17.61 18.86 1.88
N ALA A 146 16.98 17.74 2.26
CA ALA A 146 17.20 16.44 1.63
C ALA A 146 16.01 15.99 0.75
N PHE A 147 14.86 16.64 0.87
CA PHE A 147 13.69 16.43 0.02
C PHE A 147 13.33 17.70 -0.78
N PRO A 148 12.75 17.56 -1.99
CA PRO A 148 12.16 18.69 -2.70
C PRO A 148 11.05 19.35 -1.88
N LYS A 149 10.93 20.68 -2.00
CA LYS A 149 9.86 21.44 -1.35
C LYS A 149 8.49 20.98 -1.82
N ASP A 150 7.54 20.95 -0.89
CA ASP A 150 6.13 20.59 -1.11
C ASP A 150 5.93 19.17 -1.67
N GLU A 151 6.96 18.33 -1.63
CA GLU A 151 6.89 16.93 -2.00
C GLU A 151 7.11 16.03 -0.79
N TYR A 152 6.56 14.82 -0.86
CA TYR A 152 6.75 13.77 0.11
C TYR A 152 7.01 12.43 -0.59
N ASP A 153 7.49 11.45 0.16
CA ASP A 153 7.49 10.06 -0.26
C ASP A 153 6.82 9.19 0.80
N LEU A 154 6.34 8.03 0.36
CA LEU A 154 5.56 7.10 1.16
C LEU A 154 6.14 5.69 1.02
N ALA A 155 6.39 5.06 2.17
CA ALA A 155 6.57 3.62 2.23
C ALA A 155 5.47 3.01 3.09
N GLY A 156 4.99 1.85 2.66
CA GLY A 156 3.91 1.12 3.28
C GLY A 156 4.38 -0.29 3.59
N PHE A 157 3.97 -0.81 4.74
CA PHE A 157 4.26 -2.16 5.17
C PHE A 157 2.97 -2.87 5.53
N ALA A 158 2.72 -4.00 4.89
CA ALA A 158 1.59 -4.88 5.21
C ALA A 158 2.10 -6.18 5.84
N LEU A 159 1.41 -6.62 6.89
CA LEU A 159 1.55 -7.98 7.42
C LEU A 159 0.22 -8.71 7.23
N GLY A 160 0.28 -9.92 6.69
CA GLY A 160 -0.85 -10.83 6.59
C GLY A 160 -0.56 -12.21 7.17
N VAL A 161 -1.62 -13.02 7.26
CA VAL A 161 -1.57 -14.39 7.77
C VAL A 161 -2.20 -15.34 6.75
N VAL A 162 -1.55 -16.47 6.53
CA VAL A 162 -2.07 -17.57 5.72
C VAL A 162 -1.97 -18.88 6.51
N GLU A 163 -2.90 -19.79 6.29
CA GLU A 163 -2.79 -21.16 6.80
C GLU A 163 -1.70 -21.89 5.99
N LYS A 164 -0.76 -22.55 6.66
CA LYS A 164 0.40 -23.17 5.99
C LYS A 164 0.01 -24.09 4.83
N GLU A 165 -1.06 -24.87 5.00
CA GLU A 165 -1.54 -25.81 3.99
C GLU A 165 -2.33 -25.15 2.85
N ARG A 166 -2.65 -23.86 2.95
CA ARG A 166 -3.42 -23.09 1.96
C ARG A 166 -2.59 -22.03 1.23
N ILE A 167 -1.27 -22.04 1.39
CA ILE A 167 -0.38 -21.14 0.66
C ILE A 167 -0.59 -21.35 -0.84
N VAL A 168 -0.82 -20.25 -1.55
CA VAL A 168 -0.90 -20.23 -3.01
C VAL A 168 0.50 -19.97 -3.56
N ASP A 169 1.06 -20.94 -4.28
CA ASP A 169 2.47 -20.89 -4.70
C ASP A 169 2.72 -21.32 -6.16
N GLY A 170 1.66 -21.60 -6.93
CA GLY A 170 1.80 -21.93 -8.34
C GLY A 170 2.26 -23.35 -8.66
N ARG A 171 2.74 -24.14 -7.68
CA ARG A 171 3.38 -25.45 -7.94
C ARG A 171 2.45 -26.48 -8.59
N SER A 172 1.14 -26.31 -8.44
CA SER A 172 0.12 -27.20 -9.01
C SER A 172 -0.41 -26.77 -10.39
N ILE A 173 0.09 -25.65 -10.93
CA ILE A 173 -0.22 -25.17 -12.27
C ILE A 173 0.33 -26.15 -13.31
N ARG A 174 -0.46 -26.40 -14.37
CA ARG A 174 -0.09 -27.28 -15.48
C ARG A 174 -0.69 -26.80 -16.79
N PRO A 175 -0.14 -27.22 -17.94
CA PRO A 175 -0.76 -26.98 -19.24
C PRO A 175 -2.24 -27.38 -19.25
N GLY A 176 -3.09 -26.52 -19.81
CA GLY A 176 -4.55 -26.68 -19.84
C GLY A 176 -5.30 -26.00 -18.68
N ASP A 177 -4.58 -25.46 -17.68
CA ASP A 177 -5.21 -24.59 -16.67
C ASP A 177 -5.65 -23.25 -17.28
N VAL A 178 -6.74 -22.71 -16.74
CA VAL A 178 -7.34 -21.44 -17.19
C VAL A 178 -6.75 -20.26 -16.43
N ILE A 179 -6.43 -19.18 -17.14
CA ILE A 179 -6.01 -17.90 -16.57
C ILE A 179 -7.21 -16.95 -16.56
N LEU A 180 -7.51 -16.38 -15.40
CA LEU A 180 -8.56 -15.38 -15.24
C LEU A 180 -7.93 -14.04 -14.88
N GLY A 181 -8.24 -13.00 -15.65
CA GLY A 181 -7.81 -11.64 -15.40
C GLY A 181 -8.86 -10.85 -14.60
N LEU A 182 -8.43 -10.18 -13.53
CA LEU A 182 -9.25 -9.18 -12.85
C LEU A 182 -8.91 -7.81 -13.42
N ALA A 183 -9.94 -7.07 -13.85
CA ALA A 183 -9.75 -5.75 -14.43
C ALA A 183 -9.12 -4.77 -13.41
N SER A 184 -8.09 -4.04 -13.85
CA SER A 184 -7.55 -2.90 -13.13
C SER A 184 -8.53 -1.72 -13.14
N SER A 185 -8.26 -0.71 -12.31
CA SER A 185 -8.98 0.57 -12.31
C SER A 185 -8.35 1.58 -13.28
N GLY A 186 -7.22 1.23 -13.89
CA GLY A 186 -6.41 2.12 -14.71
C GLY A 186 -4.94 1.65 -14.71
N PRO A 187 -3.97 2.58 -14.75
CA PRO A 187 -2.54 2.26 -14.67
C PRO A 187 -2.06 1.82 -13.29
N HIS A 188 -2.94 1.86 -12.27
CA HIS A 188 -2.61 1.57 -10.88
C HIS A 188 -1.48 2.48 -10.37
N SER A 189 -0.40 1.95 -9.81
CA SER A 189 0.76 2.69 -9.33
C SER A 189 2.04 2.49 -10.17
N ASN A 190 1.91 1.93 -11.38
CA ASN A 190 3.06 1.58 -12.23
C ASN A 190 3.04 2.34 -13.57
N GLY A 191 4.23 2.56 -14.14
CA GLY A 191 4.39 3.19 -15.47
C GLY A 191 4.29 4.72 -15.50
N TYR A 192 4.12 5.39 -14.35
CA TYR A 192 3.88 6.84 -14.29
C TYR A 192 5.02 7.70 -14.84
N SER A 193 6.26 7.20 -14.79
CA SER A 193 7.39 7.88 -15.44
C SER A 193 7.22 7.97 -16.96
N LEU A 194 6.67 6.93 -17.60
CA LEU A 194 6.36 6.94 -19.03
C LEU A 194 5.08 7.74 -19.32
N ILE A 195 4.04 7.57 -18.50
CA ILE A 195 2.79 8.31 -18.63
C ILE A 195 3.05 9.82 -18.62
N ARG A 196 3.84 10.32 -17.67
CA ARG A 196 4.18 11.75 -17.61
C ARG A 196 4.88 12.25 -18.87
N LYS A 197 5.83 11.48 -19.43
CA LYS A 197 6.47 11.80 -20.72
C LYS A 197 5.51 11.76 -21.91
N ILE A 198 4.48 10.93 -21.86
CA ILE A 198 3.41 10.91 -22.88
C ILE A 198 2.54 12.17 -22.76
N LEU A 199 2.23 12.61 -21.53
CA LEU A 199 1.43 13.81 -21.27
C LEU A 199 2.08 15.10 -21.78
N GLU A 200 3.40 15.14 -21.93
CA GLU A 200 4.12 16.23 -22.60
C GLU A 200 3.77 16.35 -24.09
N ARG A 201 3.21 15.31 -24.71
CA ARG A 201 2.94 15.21 -26.16
C ARG A 201 1.47 15.00 -26.50
N ALA A 202 0.68 14.43 -25.60
CA ALA A 202 -0.71 14.08 -25.83
C ALA A 202 -1.54 14.17 -24.54
N ALA A 203 -2.77 14.66 -24.66
CA ALA A 203 -3.72 14.64 -23.56
C ALA A 203 -4.21 13.20 -23.30
N PRO A 204 -4.59 12.86 -22.05
CA PRO A 204 -5.24 11.59 -21.78
C PRO A 204 -6.60 11.53 -22.48
N PRO A 205 -7.13 10.34 -22.78
CA PRO A 205 -8.49 10.18 -23.29
C PRO A 205 -9.51 10.88 -22.39
N GLN A 206 -10.57 11.42 -22.98
CA GLN A 206 -11.62 12.09 -22.22
C GLN A 206 -12.21 11.15 -21.16
N GLY A 207 -12.31 11.63 -19.91
CA GLY A 207 -12.83 10.85 -18.79
C GLY A 207 -11.83 9.88 -18.15
N PHE A 208 -10.58 9.82 -18.61
CA PHE A 208 -9.56 8.96 -18.02
C PHE A 208 -8.88 9.64 -16.82
N ASP A 209 -9.21 9.21 -15.59
CA ASP A 209 -8.55 9.71 -14.39
C ASP A 209 -7.25 8.94 -14.10
N LEU A 210 -6.13 9.59 -14.39
CA LEU A 210 -4.79 9.07 -14.08
C LEU A 210 -4.48 9.02 -12.57
N LEU A 211 -5.32 9.60 -11.72
CA LEU A 211 -5.21 9.47 -10.26
C LEU A 211 -6.29 8.56 -9.66
N GLU A 212 -7.01 7.80 -10.48
CA GLU A 212 -7.87 6.71 -10.02
C GLU A 212 -7.02 5.75 -9.16
N PRO A 213 -7.44 5.43 -7.92
CA PRO A 213 -6.64 4.61 -7.02
C PRO A 213 -6.52 3.17 -7.52
N THR A 214 -5.39 2.54 -7.16
CA THR A 214 -5.14 1.12 -7.40
C THR A 214 -6.23 0.28 -6.75
N ARG A 215 -6.74 -0.69 -7.51
CA ARG A 215 -7.81 -1.56 -7.03
C ARG A 215 -7.26 -2.55 -6.00
N ILE A 216 -7.93 -2.65 -4.86
CA ILE A 216 -7.62 -3.62 -3.81
C ILE A 216 -8.46 -4.88 -4.04
N TYR A 217 -7.79 -6.01 -4.25
CA TYR A 217 -8.45 -7.28 -4.62
C TYR A 217 -8.70 -8.23 -3.44
N VAL A 218 -8.29 -7.84 -2.23
CA VAL A 218 -8.23 -8.70 -1.04
C VAL A 218 -9.55 -9.42 -0.77
N LYS A 219 -10.63 -8.69 -0.48
CA LYS A 219 -11.93 -9.29 -0.13
C LYS A 219 -12.48 -10.26 -1.19
N PRO A 220 -12.57 -9.89 -2.49
CA PRO A 220 -13.09 -10.82 -3.50
C PRO A 220 -12.18 -12.04 -3.71
N VAL A 221 -10.86 -11.89 -3.64
CA VAL A 221 -9.92 -13.01 -3.84
C VAL A 221 -9.92 -13.95 -2.63
N LEU A 222 -9.92 -13.45 -1.40
CA LEU A 222 -10.04 -14.29 -0.20
C LEU A 222 -11.34 -15.12 -0.23
N LYS A 223 -12.47 -14.51 -0.64
CA LYS A 223 -13.73 -15.24 -0.83
C LYS A 223 -13.65 -16.31 -1.93
N LEU A 224 -12.92 -16.04 -3.02
CA LEU A 224 -12.67 -17.02 -4.08
C LEU A 224 -11.85 -18.21 -3.57
N LEU A 225 -10.80 -17.94 -2.78
CA LEU A 225 -9.92 -18.97 -2.18
C LEU A 225 -10.67 -19.91 -1.24
N GLU A 226 -11.76 -19.47 -0.62
CA GLU A 226 -12.64 -20.33 0.17
C GLU A 226 -13.52 -21.24 -0.68
N SER A 227 -13.76 -20.88 -1.94
CA SER A 227 -14.77 -21.51 -2.79
C SER A 227 -14.17 -22.47 -3.83
N VAL A 228 -12.96 -22.19 -4.33
CA VAL A 228 -12.33 -22.96 -5.39
C VAL A 228 -10.82 -23.10 -5.18
N PRO A 229 -10.19 -24.18 -5.69
CA PRO A 229 -8.75 -24.33 -5.64
C PRO A 229 -8.08 -23.38 -6.64
N VAL A 230 -7.62 -22.22 -6.15
CA VAL A 230 -6.77 -21.31 -6.92
C VAL A 230 -5.33 -21.81 -6.86
N LYS A 231 -4.73 -22.07 -8.02
CA LYS A 231 -3.40 -22.66 -8.11
C LYS A 231 -2.27 -21.64 -8.04
N GLY A 232 -2.52 -20.42 -8.48
CA GLY A 232 -1.56 -19.33 -8.49
C GLY A 232 -2.26 -17.98 -8.63
N LEU A 233 -1.62 -16.95 -8.11
CA LEU A 233 -2.01 -15.56 -8.23
C LEU A 233 -0.78 -14.75 -8.66
N ALA A 234 -0.97 -13.82 -9.59
CA ALA A 234 0.08 -12.88 -10.01
C ALA A 234 -0.47 -11.46 -9.90
N HIS A 235 0.10 -10.66 -9.01
CA HIS A 235 -0.18 -9.23 -8.95
C HIS A 235 0.58 -8.53 -10.08
N ILE A 236 -0.15 -7.86 -10.98
CA ILE A 236 0.43 -7.26 -12.18
C ILE A 236 0.88 -5.83 -11.88
N THR A 237 2.18 -5.66 -11.67
CA THR A 237 2.81 -4.39 -11.31
C THR A 237 3.86 -3.97 -12.37
N GLY A 238 5.06 -3.55 -11.95
CA GLY A 238 6.17 -3.25 -12.85
C GLY A 238 6.47 -4.43 -13.78
N GLY A 239 6.74 -4.13 -15.05
CA GLY A 239 6.98 -5.16 -16.07
C GLY A 239 5.72 -5.86 -16.62
N GLY A 240 4.55 -5.56 -16.07
CA GLY A 240 3.26 -6.01 -16.59
C GLY A 240 3.12 -7.54 -16.63
N LEU A 241 2.38 -8.06 -17.61
CA LEU A 241 2.14 -9.50 -17.74
C LEU A 241 3.42 -10.30 -17.99
N ILE A 242 4.35 -9.72 -18.74
CA ILE A 242 5.59 -10.38 -19.19
C ILE A 242 6.48 -10.72 -18.00
N GLU A 243 6.60 -9.83 -17.02
CA GLU A 243 7.48 -10.05 -15.88
C GLU A 243 6.77 -10.69 -14.69
N ASN A 244 5.47 -10.45 -14.49
CA ASN A 244 4.79 -10.89 -13.28
C ASN A 244 4.17 -12.29 -13.39
N VAL A 245 3.55 -12.63 -14.53
CA VAL A 245 2.92 -13.95 -14.70
C VAL A 245 3.93 -15.09 -14.59
N PRO A 246 5.14 -15.03 -15.18
CA PRO A 246 6.10 -16.13 -15.05
C PRO A 246 6.57 -16.43 -13.63
N ARG A 247 6.46 -15.47 -12.70
CA ARG A 247 6.94 -15.64 -11.30
C ARG A 247 6.15 -16.70 -10.53
N VAL A 248 4.90 -16.97 -10.92
CA VAL A 248 4.04 -17.99 -10.30
C VAL A 248 3.99 -19.28 -11.10
N LEU A 249 4.57 -19.31 -12.31
CA LEU A 249 4.52 -20.48 -13.17
C LEU A 249 5.64 -21.47 -12.83
N PRO A 250 5.36 -22.79 -12.77
CA PRO A 250 6.40 -23.81 -12.66
C PRO A 250 7.38 -23.77 -13.84
N GLU A 251 8.58 -24.30 -13.63
CA GLU A 251 9.55 -24.48 -14.71
C GLU A 251 8.94 -25.19 -15.91
N LYS A 252 9.36 -24.76 -17.11
CA LYS A 252 8.90 -25.31 -18.40
C LYS A 252 7.38 -25.16 -18.65
N THR A 253 6.72 -24.25 -17.95
CA THR A 253 5.35 -23.82 -18.28
C THR A 253 5.34 -22.38 -18.78
N ARG A 254 4.32 -22.00 -19.56
CA ARG A 254 4.10 -20.63 -20.03
C ARG A 254 2.60 -20.33 -20.10
N ALA A 255 2.24 -19.10 -19.80
CA ALA A 255 0.92 -18.56 -20.14
C ALA A 255 0.84 -18.34 -21.66
N VAL A 256 -0.26 -18.75 -22.29
CA VAL A 256 -0.54 -18.59 -23.73
C VAL A 256 -1.88 -17.93 -23.95
#